data_AF-A0A924ZMI3-F1
#
_entry.id   AF-A0A924ZMI3-F1
#
_cell.length_a   1.000
_cell.length_b   1.000
_cell.length_c   1.000
_cell.angle_alpha   90.00
_cell.angle_beta   90.00
_cell.angle_gamma   90.00
#
_symmetry.space_group_name_H-M   'P 1'
#
loop_
_entity.id
_entity.type
_entity.pdbx_description
1 polymer ?
#
loop_
_entity_poly.entity_id
_entity_poly.type
_entity_poly.pdbx_seq_one_letter_code
_entity_poly.pdbx_strand_id
1 'polypeptide(L)'
;MLNAIASLQLSSALPIQTLDFYFPFLVFFYGLAINFVLEIPYLVALARKEMPSQYATLERHRKIAIFSLYIGGFWSLQNLWFS
;
A
#
# COMPACT_ATOMS: atom_id res chain seq x y z
N MET A 1 35.23 12.94 -17.68
CA MET A 1 34.52 11.79 -18.29
C MET A 1 33.75 10.95 -17.26
N LEU A 2 34.26 10.76 -16.03
CA LEU A 2 33.54 10.09 -14.92
C LEU A 2 32.22 10.78 -14.50
N ASN A 3 32.15 12.12 -14.52
CA ASN A 3 30.94 12.86 -14.13
C ASN A 3 29.74 12.66 -15.07
N ALA A 4 29.97 12.35 -16.35
CA ALA A 4 28.89 12.14 -17.33
C ALA A 4 28.21 10.77 -17.17
N ILE A 5 28.93 9.78 -16.63
CA ILE A 5 28.41 8.43 -16.39
C ILE A 5 27.54 8.43 -15.11
N ALA A 6 27.92 9.22 -14.11
CA ALA A 6 27.13 9.41 -12.89
C ALA A 6 25.78 10.11 -13.16
N SER A 7 25.74 11.10 -14.07
CA SER A 7 24.49 11.78 -14.45
C SER A 7 23.57 10.90 -15.32
N LEU A 8 24.14 9.97 -16.10
CA LEU A 8 23.38 9.00 -16.92
C LEU A 8 22.75 7.88 -16.07
N GLN A 9 23.41 7.45 -14.99
CA GLN A 9 22.87 6.47 -14.04
C GLN A 9 21.77 7.05 -13.13
N LEU A 10 21.78 8.37 -12.89
CA LEU A 10 20.72 9.03 -12.11
C LEU A 10 19.40 9.19 -12.91
N SER A 11 19.47 9.13 -14.25
CA SER A 11 18.32 9.30 -15.14
C SER A 11 17.49 8.03 -15.37
N SER A 12 17.98 6.86 -14.96
CA SER A 12 17.24 5.58 -15.08
C SER A 12 16.39 5.23 -13.86
N ALA A 13 16.51 6.00 -12.78
CA ALA A 13 15.53 5.96 -11.69
C ALA A 13 14.28 6.71 -12.17
N LEU A 14 13.09 6.13 -11.94
CA LEU A 14 11.83 6.87 -12.10
C LEU A 14 11.97 8.23 -11.38
N PRO A 15 11.44 9.33 -11.95
CA PRO A 15 11.44 10.60 -11.25
C PRO A 15 10.85 10.37 -9.86
N ILE A 16 11.52 10.85 -8.81
CA ILE A 16 11.06 10.71 -7.42
C ILE A 16 9.60 11.19 -7.30
N GLN A 17 9.26 12.23 -8.08
CA GLN A 17 7.91 12.78 -8.21
C GLN A 17 6.86 11.75 -8.67
N THR A 18 7.23 10.85 -9.57
CA THR A 18 6.34 9.79 -10.06
C THR A 18 6.10 8.73 -8.99
N LEU A 19 7.14 8.39 -8.22
CA LEU A 19 7.01 7.44 -7.11
C LEU A 19 6.11 7.99 -6.00
N ASP A 20 6.28 9.26 -5.65
CA ASP A 20 5.47 9.95 -4.63
C ASP A 20 3.99 10.02 -5.02
N PHE A 21 3.69 10.09 -6.33
CA PHE A 21 2.32 10.07 -6.81
C PHE A 21 1.65 8.70 -6.63
N TYR A 22 2.33 7.60 -7.00
CA TYR A 22 1.77 6.24 -6.94
C TYR A 22 1.80 5.61 -5.54
N PHE A 23 2.73 6.03 -4.69
CA PHE A 23 2.89 5.51 -3.32
C PHE A 23 1.58 5.51 -2.49
N PRO A 24 0.81 6.62 -2.37
CA PRO A 24 -0.43 6.62 -1.59
C PRO A 24 -1.48 5.66 -2.14
N PHE A 25 -1.54 5.42 -3.46
CA PHE A 25 -2.46 4.45 -4.05
C PHE A 25 -2.11 3.01 -3.64
N LEU A 26 -0.82 2.66 -3.58
CA LEU A 26 -0.39 1.35 -3.12
C LEU A 26 -0.74 1.13 -1.64
N VAL A 27 -0.48 2.14 -0.81
CA VAL A 27 -0.80 2.11 0.63
C VAL A 27 -2.31 1.97 0.85
N PHE A 28 -3.11 2.73 0.09
CA PHE A 28 -4.57 2.61 0.09
C PHE A 28 -5.02 1.19 -0.30
N PHE A 29 -4.49 0.64 -1.39
CA PHE A 29 -4.87 -0.67 -1.89
C PHE A 29 -4.50 -1.79 -0.91
N TYR A 30 -3.34 -1.68 -0.24
CA TYR A 30 -2.96 -2.60 0.82
C TYR A 30 -3.95 -2.56 2.00
N GLY A 31 -4.28 -1.36 2.48
CA GLY A 31 -5.26 -1.17 3.53
C GLY A 31 -6.62 -1.75 3.15
N LEU A 32 -7.07 -1.49 1.92
CA LEU A 32 -8.32 -2.00 1.36
C LEU A 32 -8.33 -3.52 1.27
N ALA A 33 -7.29 -4.15 0.72
CA ALA A 33 -7.22 -5.59 0.56
C ALA A 33 -7.27 -6.31 1.93
N ILE A 34 -6.49 -5.85 2.90
CA ILE A 34 -6.48 -6.46 4.24
C ILE A 34 -7.83 -6.26 4.93
N ASN A 35 -8.40 -5.05 4.87
CA ASN A 35 -9.66 -4.76 5.54
C ASN A 35 -10.83 -5.53 4.90
N PHE A 36 -10.82 -5.68 3.56
CA PHE A 36 -11.81 -6.47 2.83
C PHE A 36 -11.79 -7.95 3.21
N VAL A 37 -10.60 -8.54 3.35
CA VAL A 37 -10.45 -9.94 3.82
C VAL A 37 -10.96 -10.11 5.24
N LEU A 38 -10.82 -9.09 6.10
CA LEU A 38 -11.28 -9.13 7.49
C LEU A 38 -12.77 -8.79 7.68
N GLU A 39 -13.36 -7.99 6.79
CA GLU A 39 -14.79 -7.65 6.84
C GLU A 39 -15.68 -8.79 6.36
N ILE A 40 -15.22 -9.62 5.43
CA ILE A 40 -16.05 -10.70 4.90
C ILE A 40 -16.02 -11.91 5.84
N PRO A 41 -17.14 -12.24 6.53
CA PRO A 41 -17.16 -13.29 7.54
C PRO A 41 -16.84 -14.68 6.95
N TYR A 42 -17.16 -14.91 5.67
CA TYR A 42 -16.83 -16.14 4.96
C TYR A 42 -15.32 -16.33 4.77
N LEU A 43 -14.59 -15.28 4.36
CA LEU A 43 -13.13 -15.34 4.22
C LEU A 43 -12.45 -15.49 5.58
N VAL A 44 -12.98 -14.83 6.61
CA VAL A 44 -12.50 -14.98 7.98
C VAL A 44 -12.68 -16.41 8.48
N ALA A 45 -13.85 -17.02 8.24
CA ALA A 45 -14.10 -18.41 8.63
C ALA A 45 -13.16 -19.38 7.90
N LEU A 46 -12.91 -19.16 6.61
CA LEU A 46 -11.97 -19.96 5.83
C LEU A 46 -10.52 -19.79 6.32
N ALA A 47 -10.09 -18.54 6.57
CA ALA A 47 -8.76 -18.23 7.08
C ALA A 47 -8.53 -18.82 8.47
N ARG A 48 -9.52 -18.75 9.37
CA ARG A 48 -9.44 -19.38 10.69
C ARG A 48 -9.34 -20.91 10.61
N LYS A 49 -9.98 -21.53 9.62
CA LYS A 49 -10.03 -22.98 9.45
C LYS A 49 -8.76 -23.54 8.81
N GLU A 50 -8.30 -22.92 7.71
CA GLU A 50 -7.17 -23.42 6.92
C GLU A 50 -5.83 -22.82 7.38
N MET A 51 -5.82 -21.58 7.89
CA MET A 51 -4.59 -20.80 8.15
C MET A 51 -4.69 -19.93 9.42
N PRO A 52 -4.84 -20.55 10.61
CA PRO A 52 -5.09 -19.82 11.86
C PRO A 52 -3.94 -18.89 12.28
N SER A 53 -2.68 -19.23 11.98
CA SER A 53 -1.52 -18.41 12.35
C SER A 53 -1.38 -17.15 11.49
N GLN A 54 -1.69 -17.26 10.20
CA GLN A 54 -1.73 -16.13 9.27
C GLN A 54 -2.91 -15.20 9.60
N TYR A 55 -4.06 -15.78 9.93
CA TYR A 55 -5.23 -15.00 10.37
C TYR A 55 -4.94 -14.15 11.61
N ALA A 56 -4.33 -14.72 12.65
CA ALA A 56 -3.95 -13.96 13.85
C ALA A 56 -2.97 -12.80 13.53
N THR A 57 -2.09 -13.00 12.54
CA THR A 57 -1.18 -11.96 12.06
C THR A 57 -1.93 -10.86 11.33
N LEU A 58 -2.85 -11.21 10.44
CA LEU A 58 -3.71 -10.26 9.71
C LEU A 58 -4.61 -9.46 10.66
N GLU A 59 -5.16 -10.11 11.69
CA GLU A 59 -5.99 -9.48 12.71
C GLU A 59 -5.20 -8.45 13.53
N ARG A 60 -3.94 -8.75 13.87
CA ARG A 60 -3.04 -7.77 14.50
C ARG A 60 -2.72 -6.59 13.57
N HIS A 61 -2.62 -6.83 12.27
CA HIS A 61 -2.39 -5.78 11.27
C HIS A 61 -3.66 -4.98 10.92
N ARG A 62 -4.84 -5.34 11.43
CA ARG A 62 -6.11 -4.61 11.17
C ARG A 62 -6.00 -3.12 11.45
N LYS A 63 -5.33 -2.72 12.53
CA LYS A 63 -5.13 -1.30 12.86
C LYS A 63 -4.33 -0.60 11.76
N ILE A 64 -3.23 -1.21 11.31
CA ILE A 64 -2.38 -0.67 10.24
C ILE A 64 -3.15 -0.64 8.91
N ALA A 65 -3.98 -1.64 8.62
CA ALA A 65 -4.85 -1.68 7.44
C ALA A 65 -5.85 -0.51 7.42
N ILE A 66 -6.49 -0.23 8.56
CA ILE A 66 -7.40 0.90 8.69
C ILE A 66 -6.65 2.23 8.54
N PHE A 67 -5.50 2.39 9.21
CA PHE A 67 -4.68 3.60 9.07
C PHE A 67 -4.21 3.81 7.62
N SER A 68 -3.74 2.76 6.94
CA SER A 68 -3.31 2.82 5.54
C SER A 68 -4.47 3.09 4.57
N LEU A 69 -5.67 2.61 4.86
CA LEU A 69 -6.87 2.91 4.08
C LEU A 69 -7.27 4.38 4.20
N TYR A 70 -7.29 4.94 5.42
CA TYR A 70 -7.61 6.36 5.61
C TYR A 70 -6.50 7.29 5.12
N ILE A 71 -5.24 7.03 5.47
CA ILE A 71 -4.11 7.87 5.07
C ILE A 71 -3.87 7.77 3.57
N GLY A 72 -3.82 6.57 3.01
CA GLY A 72 -3.65 6.36 1.58
C GLY A 72 -4.84 6.88 0.77
N GLY A 73 -6.07 6.70 1.27
CA GLY A 73 -7.28 7.21 0.64
C GLY A 73 -7.36 8.73 0.66
N PHE A 74 -7.11 9.35 1.81
CA PHE A 74 -7.09 10.81 1.94
C PHE A 74 -5.98 11.44 1.10
N TRP A 75 -4.79 10.83 1.11
CA TRP A 75 -3.63 11.34 0.37
C TRP A 75 -3.75 11.13 -1.14
N SER A 76 -4.29 9.99 -1.59
CA SER A 76 -4.60 9.77 -3.02
C SER A 76 -5.70 10.70 -3.52
N LEU A 77 -6.73 10.96 -2.70
CA LEU A 77 -7.78 11.94 -3.00
C LEU A 77 -7.20 13.36 -3.10
N GLN A 78 -6.28 13.73 -2.20
CA GLN A 78 -5.55 14.99 -2.28
C GLN A 78 -4.73 15.09 -3.57
N ASN A 79 -3.97 14.04 -3.93
CA ASN A 79 -3.19 14.01 -5.17
C ASN A 79 -4.08 14.14 -6.42
N LEU A 80 -5.27 13.52 -6.43
CA LEU A 80 -6.23 13.65 -7.54
C LEU A 80 -6.85 15.06 -7.62
N TRP A 81 -7.02 15.75 -6.50
CA TRP A 81 -7.64 17.07 -6.46
C TRP A 81 -6.66 18.20 -6.84
N PHE A 82 -5.37 18.04 -6.53
CA PHE A 82 -4.33 19.03 -6.82
C PHE A 82 -3.52 18.75 -8.10
N SER A 83 -3.84 17.67 -8.82
CA SER A 83 -3.29 17.35 -10.14
C SER A 83 -4.11 17.98 -11.27
#